data_AF-A0A842NJ60-F1
#
_entry.id   AF-A0A842NJ60-F1
#
_cell.length_a   1.000
_cell.length_b   1.000
_cell.length_c   1.000
_cell.angle_alpha   90.00
_cell.angle_beta   90.00
_cell.angle_gamma   90.00
#
_symmetry.space_group_name_H-M   'P 1'
#
loop_
_entity.id
_entity.type
_entity.pdbx_description
1 polymer ?
#
loop_
_entity_poly.entity_id
_entity_poly.type
_entity_poly.pdbx_seq_one_letter_code
_entity_poly.pdbx_strand_id
1 'polypeptide(L)'
;MSKLIQLTINQSKLVATVVFIWGTIMYIVGTYTSFFGGALNLFPIMVAGYVVLLVGLHLYERKYWTDIVVDQGLTQLNKELYDVILRQKEAEEELGEKLRGVVADLTYAPLKLLLLNITLDTEKHGKLLKNIIEILSHEQAVPSNEAFKREVDQVREVLEDHVVIEEELGKQISEIMKPSSSRVLRELLKTIRDDEIAHHTMFQMVLRTYGSI
;
A
#
# COMPACT_ATOMS: atom_id res chain seq x y z
N MET A 1 11.12 5.33 14.41
CA MET A 1 10.10 4.32 14.75
C MET A 1 8.77 4.83 14.19
N SER A 2 8.17 4.15 13.21
CA SER A 2 6.96 4.68 12.54
C SER A 2 5.77 4.67 13.51
N LYS A 3 4.82 5.61 13.34
CA LYS A 3 3.58 5.68 14.15
C LYS A 3 2.83 4.34 14.16
N LEU A 4 2.89 3.58 13.05
CA LEU A 4 2.30 2.25 12.91
C LEU A 4 2.90 1.25 13.90
N ILE A 5 4.23 1.16 14.02
CA ILE A 5 4.91 0.25 14.97
C ILE A 5 4.55 0.60 16.42
N GLN A 6 4.45 1.89 16.76
CA GLN A 6 3.99 2.31 18.09
C GLN A 6 2.53 1.95 18.36
N LEU A 7 1.67 2.00 17.33
CA LEU A 7 0.27 1.59 17.41
C LEU A 7 0.13 0.08 17.63
N THR A 8 0.85 -0.76 16.89
CA THR A 8 0.80 -2.23 17.05
C THR A 8 1.30 -2.67 18.42
N ILE A 9 2.38 -2.05 18.93
CA ILE A 9 2.93 -2.32 20.27
C ILE A 9 1.97 -1.84 21.37
N ASN A 10 1.28 -0.72 21.16
CA ASN A 10 0.28 -0.25 22.14
C ASN A 10 -0.98 -1.12 22.13
N GLN A 11 -1.38 -1.69 20.98
CA GLN A 11 -2.52 -2.58 20.90
C GLN A 11 -2.28 -3.92 21.58
N SER A 12 -1.13 -4.56 21.37
CA SER A 12 -0.80 -5.81 22.07
C SER A 12 -0.74 -5.62 23.59
N LYS A 13 -0.22 -4.48 24.05
CA LYS A 13 -0.23 -4.09 25.48
C LYS A 13 -1.62 -3.82 26.01
N LEU A 14 -2.49 -3.16 25.23
CA LEU A 14 -3.88 -2.89 25.63
C LEU A 14 -4.67 -4.19 25.77
N VAL A 15 -4.59 -5.08 24.78
CA VAL A 15 -5.26 -6.40 24.81
C VAL A 15 -4.74 -7.24 25.97
N ALA A 16 -3.42 -7.32 26.15
CA ALA A 16 -2.83 -8.05 27.28
C ALA A 16 -3.27 -7.47 28.64
N THR A 17 -3.40 -6.14 28.74
CA THR A 17 -3.85 -5.45 29.96
C THR A 17 -5.33 -5.72 30.23
N VAL A 18 -6.19 -5.66 29.21
CA VAL A 18 -7.63 -5.97 29.34
C VAL A 18 -7.82 -7.43 29.74
N VAL A 19 -7.11 -8.36 29.11
CA VAL A 19 -7.16 -9.79 29.46
C VAL A 19 -6.64 -10.03 30.87
N PHE A 20 -5.56 -9.36 31.29
CA PHE A 20 -5.00 -9.48 32.63
C PHE A 20 -5.94 -8.93 33.71
N ILE A 21 -6.52 -7.74 33.49
CA ILE A 21 -7.50 -7.14 34.40
C ILE A 21 -8.71 -8.05 34.53
N TRP A 22 -9.23 -8.56 33.41
CA TRP A 22 -10.37 -9.45 33.43
C TRP A 22 -10.08 -10.78 34.13
N GLY A 23 -8.93 -11.39 33.85
CA GLY A 23 -8.46 -12.58 34.55
C GLY A 23 -8.32 -12.36 36.06
N THR A 24 -7.86 -11.17 36.48
CA THR A 24 -7.76 -10.79 37.89
C THR A 24 -9.13 -10.63 38.53
N ILE A 25 -10.08 -9.99 37.86
CA ILE A 25 -11.47 -9.86 38.34
C ILE A 25 -12.10 -11.25 38.49
N MET A 26 -11.93 -12.12 37.49
CA MET A 26 -12.44 -13.49 37.51
C MET A 26 -11.82 -14.32 38.65
N TYR A 27 -10.52 -14.15 38.91
CA TYR A 27 -9.83 -14.81 40.02
C TYR A 27 -10.37 -14.33 41.38
N ILE A 28 -10.54 -13.02 41.57
CA ILE A 28 -11.08 -12.44 42.81
C ILE A 28 -12.52 -12.92 43.05
N VAL A 29 -13.37 -12.87 42.02
CA VAL A 29 -14.77 -13.32 42.09
C VAL A 29 -14.82 -14.82 42.38
N GLY A 30 -14.04 -15.64 41.68
CA GLY A 30 -13.96 -17.08 41.91
C GLY A 30 -13.53 -17.42 43.35
N THR A 31 -12.48 -16.74 43.84
CA THR A 31 -12.00 -16.89 45.22
C THR A 31 -13.08 -16.49 46.22
N TYR A 32 -13.75 -15.36 46.02
CA TYR A 32 -14.85 -14.94 46.91
C TYR A 32 -15.99 -15.96 46.93
N THR A 33 -16.37 -16.51 45.77
CA THR A 33 -17.47 -17.48 45.69
C THR A 33 -17.18 -18.84 46.32
N SER A 34 -15.91 -19.29 46.32
CA SER A 34 -15.51 -20.54 46.97
C SER A 34 -15.57 -20.43 48.49
N PHE A 35 -15.33 -19.24 49.05
CA PHE A 35 -15.47 -18.99 50.50
C PHE A 35 -16.93 -18.85 50.96
N PHE A 36 -17.85 -18.35 50.13
CA PHE A 36 -19.20 -17.97 50.56
C PHE A 36 -20.35 -18.76 49.90
N GLY A 37 -20.06 -19.85 49.17
CA GLY A 37 -21.09 -20.84 48.76
C GLY A 37 -22.06 -20.36 47.67
N GLY A 38 -21.64 -19.43 46.79
CA GLY A 38 -22.49 -18.82 45.75
C GLY A 38 -22.10 -19.12 44.29
N ALA A 39 -21.15 -20.05 44.06
CA ALA A 39 -20.48 -20.24 42.77
C ALA A 39 -21.43 -20.50 41.59
N LEU A 40 -22.54 -21.22 41.79
CA LEU A 40 -23.51 -21.55 40.73
C LEU A 40 -24.28 -20.34 40.21
N ASN A 41 -24.50 -19.31 41.03
CA ASN A 41 -25.26 -18.12 40.63
C ASN A 41 -24.42 -17.12 39.82
N LEU A 42 -23.09 -17.18 39.94
CA LEU A 42 -22.17 -16.27 39.25
C LEU A 42 -21.64 -16.83 37.93
N PHE A 43 -21.74 -18.14 37.71
CA PHE A 43 -21.33 -18.76 36.45
C PHE A 43 -22.00 -18.15 35.21
N PRO A 44 -23.33 -17.92 35.17
CA PRO A 44 -23.97 -17.29 34.01
C PRO A 44 -23.48 -15.86 33.76
N ILE A 45 -23.21 -15.11 34.82
CA ILE A 45 -22.71 -13.73 34.75
C ILE A 45 -21.28 -13.72 34.19
N MET A 46 -20.44 -14.66 34.62
CA MET A 46 -19.08 -14.81 34.11
C MET A 46 -19.05 -15.19 32.62
N VAL A 47 -19.92 -16.14 32.20
CA VAL A 47 -20.05 -16.52 30.80
C VAL A 47 -20.55 -15.34 29.97
N ALA A 48 -21.57 -14.61 30.43
CA ALA A 48 -22.08 -13.42 29.75
C ALA A 48 -21.00 -12.34 29.61
N GLY A 49 -20.22 -12.08 30.68
CA GLY A 49 -19.10 -11.14 30.64
C GLY A 49 -18.00 -11.56 29.66
N TYR A 50 -17.68 -12.85 29.59
CA TYR A 50 -16.71 -13.39 28.63
C TYR A 50 -17.19 -13.24 27.18
N VAL A 51 -18.47 -13.52 26.91
CA VAL A 51 -19.07 -13.33 25.59
C VAL A 51 -19.05 -11.85 25.18
N VAL A 52 -19.41 -10.93 26.09
CA VAL A 52 -19.33 -9.48 25.83
C VAL A 52 -17.90 -9.04 25.51
N LEU A 53 -16.91 -9.59 26.22
CA LEU A 53 -15.51 -9.26 26.00
C LEU A 53 -15.01 -9.80 24.64
N LEU A 54 -15.35 -11.04 24.28
CA LEU A 54 -15.04 -11.60 22.96
C LEU A 54 -15.71 -10.82 21.82
N VAL A 55 -16.99 -10.46 21.96
CA VAL A 55 -17.71 -9.65 20.97
C VAL A 55 -17.09 -8.26 20.87
N GLY A 56 -16.76 -7.63 21.99
CA GLY A 56 -16.09 -6.34 22.04
C GLY A 56 -14.72 -6.37 21.36
N LEU A 57 -13.92 -7.40 21.62
CA LEU A 57 -12.62 -7.60 20.98
C LEU A 57 -12.78 -7.83 19.47
N HIS A 58 -13.74 -8.66 19.05
CA HIS A 58 -14.01 -8.92 17.65
C HIS A 58 -14.48 -7.65 16.90
N LEU A 59 -15.36 -6.84 17.50
CA LEU A 59 -15.80 -5.57 16.94
C LEU A 59 -14.66 -4.55 16.88
N TYR A 60 -13.80 -4.52 17.91
CA TYR A 60 -12.62 -3.66 17.96
C TYR A 60 -11.64 -4.05 16.84
N GLU A 61 -11.26 -5.33 16.74
CA GLU A 61 -10.40 -5.83 15.68
C GLU A 61 -10.97 -5.53 14.30
N ARG A 62 -12.26 -5.79 14.08
CA ARG A 62 -12.91 -5.50 12.79
C ARG A 62 -12.84 -4.03 12.42
N LYS A 63 -13.12 -3.11 13.35
CA LYS A 63 -13.11 -1.66 13.10
C LYS A 63 -11.69 -1.14 12.83
N TYR A 64 -10.71 -1.56 13.61
CA TYR A 64 -9.33 -1.14 13.39
C TYR A 64 -8.73 -1.76 12.14
N TRP A 65 -9.10 -3.01 11.83
CA TRP A 65 -8.67 -3.68 10.61
C TRP A 65 -9.17 -2.95 9.36
N THR A 66 -10.43 -2.54 9.35
CA THR A 66 -10.97 -1.73 8.23
C THR A 66 -10.20 -0.44 8.06
N ASP A 67 -9.80 0.25 9.13
CA ASP A 67 -9.04 1.51 9.03
C ASP A 67 -7.59 1.32 8.54
N ILE A 68 -6.98 0.14 8.74
CA ILE A 68 -5.61 -0.16 8.30
C ILE A 68 -5.57 -0.53 6.81
N VAL A 69 -6.55 -1.31 6.34
CA VAL A 69 -6.59 -1.82 4.96
C VAL A 69 -7.24 -0.83 4.01
N VAL A 70 -8.26 -0.11 4.49
CA VAL A 70 -8.87 0.97 3.74
C VAL A 70 -8.06 2.22 4.03
N ASP A 71 -7.00 2.45 3.25
CA ASP A 71 -6.48 3.80 3.12
C ASP A 71 -7.69 4.68 2.76
N GLN A 72 -7.96 5.72 3.57
CA GLN A 72 -9.30 6.31 3.79
C GLN A 72 -9.97 6.97 2.56
N GLY A 73 -9.54 6.67 1.33
CA GLY A 73 -10.13 7.15 0.09
C GLY A 73 -9.94 6.24 -1.14
N LEU A 74 -9.47 5.00 -0.99
CA LEU A 74 -9.11 4.13 -2.14
C LEU A 74 -10.03 2.91 -2.35
N THR A 75 -11.24 2.90 -1.79
CA THR A 75 -12.22 1.82 -2.00
C THR A 75 -13.12 2.01 -3.21
N GLN A 76 -13.30 3.26 -3.68
CA GLN A 76 -14.08 3.58 -4.87
C GLN A 76 -13.76 5.01 -5.34
N LEU A 77 -13.81 5.25 -6.65
CA LEU A 77 -13.80 6.60 -7.21
C LEU A 77 -15.11 7.32 -6.91
N ASN A 78 -15.02 8.50 -6.30
CA ASN A 78 -16.12 9.45 -6.35
C ASN A 78 -16.23 10.06 -7.76
N LYS A 79 -17.39 10.63 -8.08
CA LYS A 79 -17.68 11.16 -9.43
C LYS A 79 -16.69 12.24 -9.88
N GLU A 80 -16.32 13.15 -8.98
CA GLU A 80 -15.43 14.26 -9.32
C GLU A 80 -14.03 13.74 -9.69
N LEU A 81 -13.49 12.82 -8.90
CA LEU A 81 -12.20 12.19 -9.15
C LEU A 81 -12.24 11.33 -10.42
N TYR A 82 -13.33 10.58 -10.63
CA TYR A 82 -13.54 9.82 -11.87
C TYR A 82 -13.48 10.73 -13.11
N ASP A 83 -14.21 11.85 -13.09
CA ASP A 83 -14.26 12.80 -14.21
C ASP A 83 -12.90 13.47 -14.47
N VAL A 84 -12.08 13.69 -13.44
CA VAL A 84 -10.71 14.19 -13.58
C VAL A 84 -9.79 13.14 -14.20
N ILE A 85 -9.80 11.91 -13.67
CA ILE A 85 -8.95 10.81 -14.17
C ILE A 85 -9.33 10.44 -15.61
N LEU A 86 -10.63 10.41 -15.93
CA LEU A 86 -11.12 10.12 -17.28
C LEU A 86 -10.61 11.16 -18.29
N ARG A 87 -10.75 12.46 -17.97
CA ARG A 87 -10.24 13.53 -18.84
C ARG A 87 -8.73 13.47 -19.02
N GLN A 88 -7.97 13.16 -17.96
CA GLN A 88 -6.53 12.99 -18.08
C GLN A 88 -6.19 11.78 -18.95
N LYS A 89 -6.89 10.65 -18.79
CA LYS A 89 -6.70 9.46 -19.63
C LYS A 89 -6.93 9.79 -21.11
N GLU A 90 -8.04 10.46 -21.43
CA GLU A 90 -8.38 10.86 -22.80
C GLU A 90 -7.32 11.80 -23.39
N ALA A 91 -6.83 12.75 -22.59
CA ALA A 91 -5.76 13.65 -22.99
C ALA A 91 -4.44 12.91 -23.29
N GLU A 92 -4.03 11.96 -22.43
CA GLU A 92 -2.83 11.14 -22.66
C GLU A 92 -2.98 10.26 -23.91
N GLU A 93 -4.15 9.65 -24.13
CA GLU A 93 -4.41 8.83 -25.33
C GLU A 93 -4.33 9.67 -26.62
N GLU A 94 -4.97 10.84 -26.64
CA GLU A 94 -4.93 11.75 -27.79
C GLU A 94 -3.50 12.24 -28.07
N LEU A 95 -2.76 12.62 -27.02
CA LEU A 95 -1.39 13.10 -27.14
C LEU A 95 -0.46 11.98 -27.62
N GLY A 96 -0.67 10.75 -27.14
CA GLY A 96 0.09 9.57 -27.54
C GLY A 96 -0.07 9.24 -29.02
N GLU A 97 -1.30 9.28 -29.55
CA GLU A 97 -1.54 9.12 -31.00
C GLU A 97 -0.84 10.20 -31.83
N LYS A 98 -0.95 11.47 -31.42
CA LYS A 98 -0.28 12.59 -32.11
C LYS A 98 1.24 12.43 -32.13
N LEU A 99 1.83 12.08 -30.99
CA LEU A 99 3.28 11.90 -30.86
C LEU A 99 3.77 10.71 -31.69
N ARG A 100 3.05 9.58 -31.70
CA ARG A 100 3.39 8.42 -32.54
C ARG A 100 3.48 8.77 -34.02
N GLY A 101 2.51 9.54 -34.53
CA GLY A 101 2.54 10.02 -35.92
C GLY A 101 3.80 10.83 -36.22
N VAL A 102 4.14 11.79 -35.36
CA VAL A 102 5.34 12.62 -35.52
C VAL A 102 6.63 11.80 -35.43
N VAL A 103 6.72 10.86 -34.50
CA VAL A 103 7.91 10.01 -34.31
C VAL A 103 8.16 9.09 -35.51
N ALA A 104 7.09 8.58 -36.14
CA ALA A 104 7.19 7.71 -37.31
C ALA A 104 7.94 8.41 -38.47
N ASP A 105 7.62 9.67 -38.71
CA ASP A 105 8.16 10.47 -39.83
C ASP A 105 9.55 11.07 -39.55
N LEU A 106 10.00 11.08 -38.29
CA LEU A 106 11.30 11.64 -37.92
C LEU A 106 12.47 10.77 -38.36
N THR A 107 13.44 11.41 -39.01
CA THR A 107 14.72 10.80 -39.42
C THR A 107 15.90 11.25 -38.56
N TYR A 108 15.81 12.43 -37.93
CA TYR A 108 16.88 12.95 -37.06
C TYR A 108 16.89 12.23 -35.71
N ALA A 109 17.87 11.35 -35.51
CA ALA A 109 17.90 10.41 -34.39
C ALA A 109 17.80 11.05 -32.99
N PRO A 110 18.51 12.15 -32.65
CA PRO A 110 18.39 12.75 -31.32
C PRO A 110 16.98 13.24 -30.99
N LEU A 111 16.30 13.87 -31.95
CA LEU A 111 14.92 14.34 -31.76
C LEU A 111 13.94 13.15 -31.73
N LYS A 112 14.19 12.12 -32.55
CA LYS A 112 13.39 10.90 -32.55
C LYS A 112 13.45 10.19 -31.20
N LEU A 113 14.63 10.06 -30.59
CA LEU A 113 14.80 9.45 -29.27
C LEU A 113 14.10 10.26 -28.17
N LEU A 114 14.21 11.59 -28.22
CA LEU A 114 13.53 12.46 -27.26
C LEU A 114 12.00 12.33 -27.33
N LEU A 115 11.44 12.40 -28.53
CA LEU A 115 9.99 12.25 -28.70
C LEU A 115 9.51 10.83 -28.41
N LEU A 116 10.33 9.81 -28.69
CA LEU A 116 10.01 8.44 -28.32
C LEU A 116 9.91 8.29 -26.80
N ASN A 117 10.83 8.88 -26.02
CA ASN A 117 10.75 8.87 -24.57
C ASN A 117 9.43 9.48 -24.06
N ILE A 118 9.08 10.66 -24.56
CA ILE A 118 7.83 11.34 -24.20
C ILE A 118 6.60 10.51 -24.59
N THR A 119 6.63 9.88 -25.78
CA THR A 119 5.54 9.01 -26.25
C THR A 119 5.33 7.83 -25.30
N LEU A 120 6.43 7.19 -24.86
CA LEU A 120 6.38 6.06 -23.93
C LEU A 120 5.85 6.47 -22.56
N ASP A 121 6.23 7.65 -22.05
CA ASP A 121 5.70 8.18 -20.80
C ASP A 121 4.20 8.48 -20.88
N THR A 122 3.75 9.08 -21.98
CA THR A 122 2.32 9.33 -22.23
C THR A 122 1.53 8.01 -22.30
N GLU A 123 2.06 6.98 -22.97
CA GLU A 123 1.43 5.66 -22.99
C GLU A 123 1.38 5.01 -21.59
N LYS A 124 2.47 5.15 -20.81
CA LYS A 124 2.56 4.69 -19.42
C LYS A 124 1.47 5.34 -18.56
N HIS A 125 1.31 6.65 -18.65
CA HIS A 125 0.29 7.40 -17.90
C HIS A 125 -1.13 7.00 -18.30
N GLY A 126 -1.43 6.94 -19.61
CA GLY A 126 -2.75 6.54 -20.10
C GLY A 126 -3.15 5.14 -19.61
N LYS A 127 -2.22 4.18 -19.65
CA LYS A 127 -2.44 2.82 -19.11
C LYS A 127 -2.67 2.81 -17.60
N LEU A 128 -1.88 3.58 -16.84
CA LEU A 128 -2.04 3.68 -15.39
C LEU A 128 -3.42 4.25 -15.03
N LEU A 129 -3.82 5.35 -15.66
CA LEU A 129 -5.11 6.00 -15.43
C LEU A 129 -6.29 5.07 -15.79
N LYS A 130 -6.16 4.34 -16.89
CA LYS A 130 -7.13 3.30 -17.27
C LYS A 130 -7.25 2.23 -16.18
N ASN A 131 -6.13 1.70 -15.70
CA ASN A 131 -6.14 0.67 -14.64
C ASN A 131 -6.75 1.19 -13.34
N ILE A 132 -6.47 2.45 -12.97
CA ILE A 132 -7.07 3.10 -11.79
C ILE A 132 -8.60 3.14 -11.95
N ILE A 133 -9.10 3.56 -13.11
CA ILE A 133 -10.54 3.55 -13.40
C ILE A 133 -11.09 2.13 -13.30
N GLU A 134 -10.49 1.15 -13.97
CA GLU A 134 -11.00 -0.22 -14.00
C GLU A 134 -11.08 -0.86 -12.61
N ILE A 135 -10.03 -0.69 -11.80
CA ILE A 135 -9.96 -1.23 -10.44
C ILE A 135 -10.95 -0.51 -9.54
N LEU A 136 -10.98 0.82 -9.54
CA LEU A 136 -11.70 1.61 -8.55
C LEU A 136 -13.11 2.07 -8.99
N SER A 137 -13.59 1.65 -10.15
CA SER A 137 -14.98 1.89 -10.58
C SER A 137 -16.00 1.08 -9.76
N HIS A 138 -15.54 0.04 -9.07
CA HIS A 138 -16.36 -0.81 -8.22
C HIS A 138 -15.90 -0.70 -6.77
N GLU A 139 -16.83 -0.86 -5.84
CA GLU A 139 -16.51 -0.92 -4.42
C GLU A 139 -15.58 -2.12 -4.15
N GLN A 140 -14.42 -1.84 -3.57
CA GLN A 140 -13.45 -2.88 -3.21
C GLN A 140 -13.86 -3.57 -1.91
N ALA A 141 -13.89 -4.90 -1.94
CA ALA A 141 -14.10 -5.69 -0.72
C ALA A 141 -12.89 -5.55 0.21
N VAL A 142 -13.14 -5.35 1.50
CA VAL A 142 -12.06 -5.35 2.50
C VAL A 142 -11.62 -6.81 2.73
N PRO A 143 -10.37 -7.18 2.41
CA PRO A 143 -9.88 -8.54 2.65
C PRO A 143 -9.82 -8.86 4.14
N SER A 144 -9.88 -10.15 4.47
CA SER A 144 -9.54 -10.62 5.82
C SER A 144 -8.06 -10.36 6.14
N ASN A 145 -7.71 -10.34 7.42
CA ASN A 145 -6.32 -10.17 7.87
C ASN A 145 -5.36 -11.19 7.25
N GLU A 146 -5.74 -12.46 7.25
CA GLU A 146 -4.92 -13.50 6.63
C GLU A 146 -4.77 -13.32 5.11
N ALA A 147 -5.84 -12.92 4.41
CA ALA A 147 -5.77 -12.69 2.97
C ALA A 147 -4.85 -11.51 2.64
N PHE A 148 -5.00 -10.39 3.35
CA PHE A 148 -4.14 -9.22 3.18
C PHE A 148 -2.67 -9.55 3.46
N LYS A 149 -2.37 -10.26 4.57
CA LYS A 149 -1.00 -10.65 4.89
C LYS A 149 -0.38 -11.51 3.80
N ARG A 150 -1.11 -12.48 3.26
CA ARG A 150 -0.65 -13.30 2.14
C ARG A 150 -0.34 -12.47 0.90
N GLU A 151 -1.20 -11.52 0.55
CA GLU A 151 -0.96 -10.63 -0.61
C GLU A 151 0.24 -9.72 -0.39
N VAL A 152 0.37 -9.13 0.81
CA VAL A 152 1.53 -8.30 1.16
C VAL A 152 2.81 -9.12 1.12
N ASP A 153 2.81 -10.34 1.67
CA ASP A 153 3.99 -11.22 1.66
C ASP A 153 4.41 -11.59 0.22
N GLN A 154 3.44 -11.88 -0.66
CA GLN A 154 3.72 -12.16 -2.08
C GLN A 154 4.35 -10.97 -2.81
N VAL A 155 3.86 -9.76 -2.53
CA VAL A 155 4.39 -8.54 -3.16
C VAL A 155 5.73 -8.14 -2.52
N ARG A 156 5.94 -8.43 -1.23
CA ARG A 156 7.16 -8.06 -0.50
C ARG A 156 8.41 -8.65 -1.13
N GLU A 157 8.42 -9.95 -1.41
CA GLU A 157 9.56 -10.64 -2.03
C GLU A 157 9.93 -9.98 -3.36
N VAL A 158 8.94 -9.74 -4.21
CA VAL A 158 9.13 -9.08 -5.51
C VAL A 158 9.66 -7.65 -5.35
N LEU A 159 9.16 -6.88 -4.38
CA LEU A 159 9.60 -5.50 -4.15
C LEU A 159 11.01 -5.42 -3.57
N GLU A 160 11.38 -6.33 -2.66
CA GLU A 160 12.73 -6.40 -2.08
C GLU A 160 13.78 -6.69 -3.16
N ASP A 161 13.49 -7.63 -4.07
CA ASP A 161 14.34 -7.92 -5.22
C ASP A 161 14.49 -6.69 -6.13
N HIS A 162 13.38 -6.00 -6.44
CA HIS A 162 13.44 -4.79 -7.27
C HIS A 162 14.25 -3.68 -6.61
N VAL A 163 14.15 -3.45 -5.30
CA VAL A 163 14.93 -2.42 -4.60
C VAL A 163 16.44 -2.58 -4.84
N VAL A 164 16.94 -3.81 -4.84
CA VAL A 164 18.36 -4.13 -5.11
C VAL A 164 18.70 -3.88 -6.57
N ILE A 165 17.83 -4.32 -7.49
CA ILE A 165 18.01 -4.15 -8.94
C ILE A 165 18.04 -2.66 -9.30
N GLU A 166 17.10 -1.86 -8.80
CA GLU A 166 17.01 -0.43 -9.13
C GLU A 166 18.23 0.35 -8.64
N GLU A 167 18.79 0.00 -7.48
CA GLU A 167 20.01 0.63 -6.98
C GLU A 167 21.20 0.36 -7.89
N GLU A 168 21.32 -0.88 -8.37
CA GLU A 168 22.39 -1.28 -9.29
C GLU A 168 22.22 -0.65 -10.68
N LEU A 169 21.01 -0.64 -11.23
CA LEU A 169 20.71 0.01 -12.52
C LEU A 169 21.04 1.51 -12.46
N GLY A 170 20.64 2.21 -11.39
CA GLY A 170 20.95 3.63 -11.21
C GLY A 170 22.46 3.91 -11.19
N LYS A 171 23.27 3.02 -10.59
CA LYS A 171 24.74 3.10 -10.60
C LYS A 171 25.30 2.86 -11.99
N GLN A 172 24.86 1.81 -12.68
CA GLN A 172 25.33 1.48 -14.02
C GLN A 172 25.04 2.60 -15.03
N ILE A 173 23.84 3.16 -15.00
CA ILE A 173 23.47 4.29 -15.85
C ILE A 173 24.35 5.52 -15.54
N SER A 174 24.63 5.77 -14.27
CA SER A 174 25.52 6.86 -13.86
C SER A 174 26.94 6.69 -14.41
N GLU A 175 27.48 5.47 -14.43
CA GLU A 175 28.80 5.19 -15.01
C GLU A 175 28.80 5.32 -16.54
N ILE A 176 27.76 4.84 -17.23
CA ILE A 176 27.62 4.96 -18.69
C ILE A 176 27.47 6.43 -19.13
N MET A 177 26.84 7.26 -18.29
CA MET A 177 26.63 8.68 -18.58
C MET A 177 27.93 9.49 -18.56
N LYS A 178 28.91 9.15 -17.70
CA LYS A 178 30.17 9.91 -17.52
C LYS A 178 30.98 10.11 -18.81
N PRO A 179 31.26 9.07 -19.63
CA PRO A 179 32.02 9.23 -20.87
C PRO A 179 31.20 9.77 -22.05
N SER A 180 29.88 9.94 -21.93
CA SER A 180 29.02 10.28 -23.05
C SER A 180 29.21 11.74 -23.50
N SER A 181 29.58 11.95 -24.76
CA SER A 181 29.75 13.29 -25.36
C SER A 181 28.43 13.92 -25.81
N SER A 182 27.41 13.11 -26.11
CA SER A 182 26.10 13.57 -26.58
C SER A 182 25.25 14.15 -25.45
N ARG A 183 24.89 15.44 -25.55
CA ARG A 183 24.01 16.09 -24.57
C ARG A 183 22.64 15.42 -24.50
N VAL A 184 22.03 15.11 -25.63
CA VAL A 184 20.70 14.46 -25.67
C VAL A 184 20.73 13.09 -25.01
N LEU A 185 21.77 12.29 -25.29
CA LEU A 185 21.91 10.97 -24.66
C LEU A 185 22.11 11.09 -23.14
N ARG A 186 22.89 12.07 -22.67
CA ARG A 186 23.06 12.32 -21.23
C ARG A 186 21.74 12.70 -20.56
N GLU A 187 20.94 13.56 -21.18
CA GLU A 187 19.62 13.92 -20.61
C GLU A 187 18.68 12.71 -20.56
N LEU A 188 18.64 11.89 -21.60
CA LEU A 188 17.81 10.67 -21.60
C LEU A 188 18.25 9.67 -20.54
N LEU A 189 19.56 9.39 -20.43
CA LEU A 189 20.09 8.51 -19.40
C LEU A 189 19.85 9.07 -17.99
N LYS A 190 19.92 10.40 -17.83
CA LYS A 190 19.58 11.06 -16.58
C LYS A 190 18.12 10.85 -16.20
N THR A 191 17.18 11.00 -17.15
CA THR A 191 15.76 10.72 -16.91
C THR A 191 15.55 9.28 -16.44
N ILE A 192 16.14 8.29 -17.11
CA ILE A 192 16.02 6.88 -16.71
C ILE A 192 16.57 6.67 -15.29
N ARG A 193 17.76 7.20 -14.99
CA ARG A 193 18.33 7.10 -13.64
C ARG A 193 17.45 7.75 -12.58
N ASP A 194 16.90 8.92 -12.87
CA ASP A 194 16.06 9.66 -11.93
C ASP A 194 14.75 8.88 -11.68
N ASP A 195 14.22 8.18 -12.69
CA ASP A 195 13.10 7.23 -12.55
C ASP A 195 13.47 6.05 -11.64
N GLU A 196 14.63 5.39 -11.81
CA GLU A 196 15.01 4.26 -10.95
C GLU A 196 15.22 4.67 -9.48
N ILE A 197 15.72 5.88 -9.23
CA ILE A 197 15.82 6.44 -7.87
C ILE A 197 14.41 6.67 -7.28
N ALA A 198 13.48 7.15 -8.09
CA ALA A 198 12.09 7.33 -7.68
C ALA A 198 11.41 5.99 -7.39
N HIS A 199 11.59 4.97 -8.25
CA HIS A 199 11.10 3.61 -8.05
C HIS A 199 11.66 2.99 -6.77
N HIS A 200 12.97 3.05 -6.57
CA HIS A 200 13.63 2.57 -5.35
C HIS A 200 13.04 3.22 -4.09
N THR A 201 12.85 4.55 -4.11
CA THR A 201 12.26 5.29 -2.99
C THR A 201 10.81 4.88 -2.74
N MET A 202 10.02 4.71 -3.80
CA MET A 202 8.63 4.28 -3.73
C MET A 202 8.52 2.87 -3.16
N PHE A 203 9.30 1.91 -3.64
CA PHE A 203 9.29 0.53 -3.15
C PHE A 203 9.70 0.45 -1.68
N GLN A 204 10.73 1.18 -1.25
CA GLN A 204 11.07 1.28 0.17
C GLN A 204 9.94 1.87 1.03
N MET A 205 9.21 2.86 0.51
CA MET A 205 8.06 3.43 1.20
C MET A 205 6.96 2.37 1.38
N VAL A 206 6.60 1.66 0.31
CA VAL A 206 5.60 0.58 0.34
C VAL A 206 6.01 -0.52 1.31
N LEU A 207 7.25 -0.99 1.25
CA LEU A 207 7.80 -2.01 2.16
C LEU A 207 7.77 -1.54 3.63
N ARG A 208 8.06 -0.27 3.93
CA ARG A 208 7.97 0.26 5.29
C ARG A 208 6.52 0.35 5.78
N THR A 209 5.60 0.74 4.91
CA THR A 209 4.18 0.89 5.24
C THR A 209 3.54 -0.46 5.51
N TYR A 210 3.80 -1.46 4.66
CA TYR A 210 3.10 -2.76 4.71
C TYR A 210 3.93 -3.90 5.31
N GLY A 211 5.27 -3.80 5.35
CA GLY A 211 6.15 -4.80 5.96
C GLY A 211 6.25 -4.71 7.50
N SER A 212 5.57 -3.75 8.13
CA SER A 212 5.54 -3.57 9.59
C SER A 212 4.29 -4.20 10.27
N ILE A 213 3.45 -4.92 9.51
CA ILE A 213 2.12 -5.48 9.91
C ILE A 213 2.21 -7.01 10.08
#